data_AF-A0AAU0MRS5-F1
#
_entry.id   AF-A0AAU0MRS5-F1
#
_cell.length_a   1.000
_cell.length_b   1.000
_cell.length_c   1.000
_cell.angle_alpha   90.00
_cell.angle_beta   90.00
_cell.angle_gamma   90.00
#
_symmetry.space_group_name_H-M   'P 1'
#
loop_
_entity.id
_entity.type
_entity.pdbx_description
1 polymer ?
#
loop_
_entity_poly.entity_id
_entity_poly.type
_entity_poly.pdbx_seq_one_letter_code
_entity_poly.pdbx_strand_id
1 'polypeptide(L)'
;MSDVIGSKLQTGRTPTIEKAITFTPGPIQEGLKTFNLFQNPKYQIDPTEDDLFTKLINLRDLTHKSKPENKALKILANSTCYGILVEVLRDNAPKPEPIVVYGASGTCIKRLSEAIEEPGKFFHPLLATLITSAARLMLSITERLGSDRGLSWAFCDTDSLALARPEGMSRDEFRKRVHEIVDWFAGLNPYEKKGSILQIEDVNCVPKKKTLEPLYCYAISAKRYTLFNMGADGPLIRKASAHGLGHLMRPYEGDTPNPEFGNIGVKLWQHDIWQCILSSALGGKPNQVQYDHHPAMQRTAFQRYGATSPALLRWMKHHNEGKSYREQVKPFGFMMAPMPRSGAFANEAPQRIVSEVKRGAPKKNKAPKPIATFERNLELAAEQVFDRDTGDEVSPDQLRTMEEALALFHLSTEDKFENGGPWDMGPTRRRHIQVSVISLIGKEANKVGDSGEINPLSKVVSEYS
;
A
#
# COMPACT_ATOMS: atom_id res chain seq x y z
N MET A 1 -22.72 10.55 -4.95
CA MET A 1 -22.82 12.03 -4.89
C MET A 1 -21.49 12.67 -4.50
N SER A 2 -20.78 12.14 -3.50
CA SER A 2 -19.54 12.74 -2.96
C SER A 2 -18.44 13.00 -4.00
N ASP A 3 -18.19 12.05 -4.91
CA ASP A 3 -17.16 12.23 -5.96
C ASP A 3 -17.56 13.30 -7.01
N VAL A 4 -18.86 13.49 -7.26
CA VAL A 4 -19.39 14.56 -8.13
C VAL A 4 -19.18 15.94 -7.48
N ILE A 5 -19.43 16.04 -6.17
CA ILE A 5 -19.16 17.27 -5.40
C ILE A 5 -17.65 17.54 -5.39
N GLY A 6 -16.83 16.53 -5.12
CA GLY A 6 -15.37 16.62 -5.18
C GLY A 6 -14.87 17.15 -6.52
N SER A 7 -15.41 16.60 -7.63
CA SER A 7 -15.12 17.07 -8.99
C SER A 7 -15.48 18.55 -9.18
N LYS A 8 -16.66 18.99 -8.72
CA LYS A 8 -17.07 20.41 -8.78
C LYS A 8 -16.13 21.31 -7.97
N LEU A 9 -15.76 20.89 -6.76
CA LEU A 9 -14.86 21.66 -5.89
C LEU A 9 -13.48 21.83 -6.53
N GLN A 10 -12.94 20.78 -7.14
CA GLN A 10 -11.60 20.74 -7.71
C GLN A 10 -11.51 21.38 -9.09
N THR A 11 -12.53 21.22 -9.94
CA THR A 11 -12.47 21.65 -11.35
C THR A 11 -13.28 22.91 -11.64
N GLY A 12 -14.18 23.30 -10.73
CA GLY A 12 -15.16 24.36 -10.97
C GLY A 12 -16.27 23.97 -11.97
N ARG A 13 -16.18 22.82 -12.64
CA ARG A 13 -17.17 22.35 -13.62
C ARG A 13 -18.26 21.55 -12.91
N THR A 14 -19.51 21.78 -13.29
CA THR A 14 -20.65 21.01 -12.75
C THR A 14 -20.96 19.86 -13.71
N PRO A 15 -20.83 18.59 -13.29
CA PRO A 15 -21.27 17.46 -14.11
C PRO A 15 -22.77 17.54 -14.37
N THR A 16 -23.20 17.10 -15.55
CA THR A 16 -24.64 16.95 -15.85
C THR A 16 -25.15 15.71 -15.12
N ILE A 17 -26.18 15.89 -14.29
CA ILE A 17 -26.77 14.82 -13.51
C ILE A 17 -27.95 14.25 -14.28
N GLU A 18 -27.76 13.06 -14.86
CA GLU A 18 -28.84 12.38 -15.59
C GLU A 18 -29.87 11.74 -14.64
N LYS A 19 -29.40 11.19 -13.52
CA LYS A 19 -30.24 10.52 -12.52
C LYS A 19 -29.60 10.56 -11.14
N ALA A 20 -30.41 10.77 -10.11
CA ALA A 20 -30.02 10.61 -8.71
C ALA A 20 -30.93 9.56 -8.05
N ILE A 21 -30.33 8.64 -7.31
CA ILE A 21 -31.03 7.59 -6.56
C ILE A 21 -30.69 7.77 -5.09
N THR A 22 -31.72 7.87 -4.25
CA THR A 22 -31.59 7.98 -2.81
C THR A 22 -32.16 6.73 -2.17
N PHE A 23 -31.45 6.16 -1.21
CA PHE A 23 -31.91 5.07 -0.38
C PHE A 23 -32.29 5.64 0.99
N THR A 24 -33.46 5.25 1.49
CA THR A 24 -33.92 5.58 2.83
C THR A 24 -34.01 4.30 3.65
N PRO A 25 -33.70 4.34 4.96
CA PRO A 25 -33.91 3.18 5.80
C PRO A 25 -35.40 2.76 5.78
N GLY A 26 -35.63 1.45 5.81
CA GLY A 26 -36.96 0.90 6.02
C GLY A 26 -37.37 0.97 7.50
N PRO A 27 -38.46 0.30 7.89
CA PRO A 27 -38.84 0.17 9.30
C PRO A 27 -37.75 -0.54 10.11
N ILE A 28 -37.69 -0.26 11.41
CA ILE A 28 -36.80 -0.94 12.36
C ILE A 28 -37.10 -2.44 12.34
N GLN A 29 -36.04 -3.26 12.32
CA GLN A 29 -36.18 -4.71 12.30
C GLN A 29 -36.79 -5.23 13.62
N GLU A 30 -37.72 -6.18 13.52
CA GLU A 30 -38.32 -6.81 14.69
C GLU A 30 -37.32 -7.70 15.45
N GLY A 31 -37.49 -7.78 16.77
CA GLY A 31 -36.70 -8.66 17.64
C GLY A 31 -35.28 -8.19 17.96
N LEU A 32 -34.94 -6.93 17.63
CA LEU A 32 -33.71 -6.29 18.08
C LEU A 32 -33.70 -6.19 19.62
N LYS A 33 -32.53 -6.47 20.22
CA LYS A 33 -32.34 -6.48 21.68
C LYS A 33 -31.13 -5.65 22.05
N THR A 34 -31.27 -4.87 23.11
CA THR A 34 -30.16 -4.19 23.78
C THR A 34 -29.11 -5.23 24.21
N PHE A 35 -27.83 -4.90 24.04
CA PHE A 35 -26.72 -5.79 24.42
C PHE A 35 -25.55 -5.01 24.99
N ASN A 36 -24.71 -5.70 25.77
CA ASN A 36 -23.53 -5.13 26.40
C ASN A 36 -22.26 -5.64 25.73
N LEU A 37 -21.46 -4.75 25.13
CA LEU A 37 -20.12 -5.13 24.68
C LEU A 37 -19.26 -5.53 25.88
N PHE A 38 -18.43 -6.55 25.68
CA PHE A 38 -17.53 -7.07 26.71
C PHE A 38 -18.26 -7.53 27.99
N GLN A 39 -19.55 -7.87 27.88
CA GLN A 39 -20.43 -8.21 29.00
C GLN A 39 -20.47 -7.12 30.09
N ASN A 40 -20.24 -5.86 29.71
CA ASN A 40 -20.12 -4.75 30.64
C ASN A 40 -21.22 -3.72 30.39
N PRO A 41 -22.09 -3.44 31.38
CA PRO A 41 -23.20 -2.48 31.25
C PRO A 41 -22.76 -1.06 30.86
N LYS A 42 -21.50 -0.67 31.09
CA LYS A 42 -20.97 0.63 30.65
C LYS A 42 -20.81 0.76 29.13
N TYR A 43 -20.84 -0.36 28.41
CA TYR A 43 -20.75 -0.43 26.95
C TYR A 43 -22.05 -1.00 26.36
N GLN A 44 -23.18 -0.64 26.96
CA GLN A 44 -24.51 -0.98 26.47
C GLN A 44 -24.78 -0.27 25.14
N ILE A 45 -25.39 -1.01 24.22
CA ILE A 45 -25.85 -0.51 22.92
C ILE A 45 -27.30 -0.94 22.75
N ASP A 46 -28.16 0.02 22.47
CA ASP A 46 -29.53 -0.21 22.06
C ASP A 46 -29.67 -0.05 20.55
N PRO A 47 -29.80 -1.13 19.76
CA PRO A 47 -29.92 -1.01 18.31
C PRO A 47 -31.22 -0.34 17.82
N THR A 48 -32.21 -0.09 18.67
CA THR A 48 -33.43 0.64 18.27
C THR A 48 -33.32 2.15 18.49
N GLU A 49 -32.43 2.59 19.39
CA GLU A 49 -32.29 4.01 19.77
C GLU A 49 -30.90 4.59 19.45
N ASP A 50 -29.84 3.79 19.51
CA ASP A 50 -28.46 4.23 19.30
C ASP A 50 -28.03 4.10 17.82
N ASP A 51 -27.35 5.13 17.31
CA ASP A 51 -26.45 4.97 16.16
C ASP A 51 -25.20 4.21 16.61
N LEU A 52 -25.05 2.96 16.13
CA LEU A 52 -23.97 2.06 16.54
C LEU A 52 -22.59 2.70 16.38
N PHE A 53 -22.32 3.39 15.26
CA PHE A 53 -20.98 3.89 14.97
C PHE A 53 -20.64 5.09 15.84
N THR A 54 -21.57 6.02 16.01
CA THR A 54 -21.43 7.17 16.91
C THR A 54 -21.23 6.70 18.34
N LYS A 55 -22.01 5.72 18.79
CA LYS A 55 -21.89 5.12 20.12
C LYS A 55 -20.54 4.47 20.35
N LEU A 56 -20.04 3.69 19.38
CA LEU A 56 -18.72 3.05 19.46
C LEU A 56 -17.58 4.07 19.59
N ILE A 57 -17.65 5.19 18.85
CA ILE A 57 -16.64 6.26 18.94
C ILE A 57 -16.74 6.99 20.28
N ASN A 58 -17.93 7.34 20.74
CA ASN A 58 -18.12 7.99 22.05
C ASN A 58 -17.60 7.10 23.20
N LEU A 59 -17.95 5.80 23.19
CA LEU A 59 -17.43 4.83 24.16
C LEU A 59 -15.90 4.73 24.10
N ARG A 60 -15.32 4.75 22.90
CA ARG A 60 -13.87 4.70 22.74
C ARG A 60 -13.20 5.94 23.30
N ASP A 61 -13.78 7.12 23.10
CA ASP A 61 -13.24 8.39 23.63
C ASP A 61 -13.29 8.45 25.17
N LEU A 62 -14.32 7.87 25.77
CA LEU A 62 -14.44 7.73 27.23
C LEU A 62 -13.51 6.63 27.81
N THR A 63 -13.03 5.73 26.96
CA THR A 63 -12.17 4.62 27.37
C THR A 63 -10.70 4.99 27.28
N HIS A 64 -9.98 4.93 28.41
CA HIS A 64 -8.55 5.25 28.44
C HIS A 64 -7.73 4.43 27.42
N LYS A 65 -6.80 5.08 26.69
CA LYS A 65 -6.04 4.47 25.57
C LYS A 65 -5.25 3.20 25.95
N SER A 66 -4.84 3.05 27.21
CA SER A 66 -4.10 1.87 27.68
C SER A 66 -4.99 0.63 27.87
N LYS A 67 -6.31 0.79 27.92
CA LYS A 67 -7.24 -0.32 28.12
C LYS A 67 -7.43 -1.12 26.81
N PRO A 68 -7.37 -2.46 26.85
CA PRO A 68 -7.62 -3.31 25.68
C PRO A 68 -8.94 -2.99 24.97
N GLU A 69 -9.98 -2.60 25.72
CA GLU A 69 -11.30 -2.23 25.23
C GLU A 69 -11.24 -1.04 24.26
N ASN A 70 -10.35 -0.06 24.46
CA ASN A 70 -10.18 1.06 23.52
C ASN A 70 -9.77 0.56 22.13
N LYS A 71 -8.83 -0.41 22.09
CA LYS A 71 -8.36 -1.02 20.85
C LYS A 71 -9.43 -1.94 20.26
N ALA A 72 -10.16 -2.68 21.08
CA ALA A 72 -11.26 -3.54 20.65
C ALA A 72 -12.40 -2.73 20.00
N LEU A 73 -12.79 -1.60 20.60
CA LEU A 73 -13.79 -0.68 20.04
C LEU A 73 -13.35 -0.10 18.69
N LYS A 74 -12.05 0.26 18.55
CA LYS A 74 -11.50 0.68 17.25
C LYS A 74 -11.61 -0.41 16.20
N ILE A 75 -11.25 -1.65 16.55
CA ILE A 75 -11.29 -2.79 15.64
C ILE A 75 -12.74 -3.07 15.23
N LEU A 76 -13.66 -3.08 16.19
CA LEU A 76 -15.09 -3.31 15.97
C LEU A 76 -15.66 -2.24 15.03
N ALA A 77 -15.44 -0.96 15.32
CA ALA A 77 -15.92 0.13 14.47
C ALA A 77 -15.40 -0.01 13.03
N ASN A 78 -14.11 -0.31 12.84
CA ASN A 78 -13.53 -0.46 11.51
C ASN A 78 -14.05 -1.70 10.76
N SER A 79 -14.21 -2.83 11.46
CA SER A 79 -14.65 -4.08 10.82
C SER A 79 -16.14 -4.06 10.45
N THR A 80 -17.00 -3.52 11.32
CA THR A 80 -18.45 -3.49 11.09
C THR A 80 -18.92 -2.32 10.23
N CYS A 81 -18.20 -1.20 10.22
CA CYS A 81 -18.57 -0.04 9.41
C CYS A 81 -18.34 -0.28 7.93
N TYR A 82 -17.14 -0.75 7.56
CA TYR A 82 -16.77 -0.90 6.15
C TYR A 82 -16.51 -2.36 5.75
N GLY A 83 -15.70 -3.10 6.53
CA GLY A 83 -15.14 -4.38 6.11
C GLY A 83 -16.20 -5.43 5.71
N ILE A 84 -17.22 -5.63 6.55
CA ILE A 84 -18.29 -6.62 6.28
C ILE A 84 -19.14 -6.27 5.06
N LEU A 85 -19.24 -4.99 4.68
CA LEU A 85 -20.09 -4.53 3.59
C LEU A 85 -19.45 -4.72 2.20
N VAL A 86 -18.12 -4.93 2.14
CA VAL A 86 -17.35 -5.22 0.91
C VAL A 86 -16.70 -6.59 0.94
N GLU A 87 -17.10 -7.42 1.89
CA GLU A 87 -16.58 -8.78 2.01
C GLU A 87 -17.01 -9.59 0.78
N VAL A 88 -16.01 -10.14 0.09
CA VAL A 88 -16.20 -11.08 -1.01
C VAL A 88 -15.29 -12.25 -0.67
N LEU A 89 -15.92 -13.39 -0.40
CA LEU A 89 -15.27 -14.66 -0.12
C LEU A 89 -14.80 -15.24 -1.44
N ARG A 90 -13.52 -15.63 -1.50
CA ARG A 90 -12.94 -16.23 -2.69
C ARG A 90 -12.66 -17.70 -2.43
N ASP A 91 -13.02 -18.51 -3.42
CA ASP A 91 -12.50 -19.86 -3.55
C ASP A 91 -11.82 -20.05 -4.92
N ASN A 92 -10.97 -21.06 -5.04
CA ASN A 92 -10.40 -21.48 -6.32
C ASN A 92 -11.00 -22.82 -6.73
N ALA A 93 -11.85 -22.80 -7.74
CA ALA A 93 -12.37 -24.00 -8.37
C ALA A 93 -11.23 -24.81 -9.02
N PRO A 94 -11.29 -26.15 -9.01
CA PRO A 94 -10.27 -27.01 -9.60
C PRO A 94 -10.19 -26.91 -11.13
N LYS A 95 -11.24 -26.36 -11.76
CA LYS A 95 -11.33 -26.09 -13.20
C LYS A 95 -12.09 -24.78 -13.40
N PRO A 96 -11.94 -24.10 -14.55
CA PRO A 96 -12.72 -22.89 -14.83
C PRO A 96 -14.22 -23.19 -14.83
N GLU A 97 -14.98 -22.44 -14.03
CA GLU A 97 -16.43 -22.53 -13.92
C GLU A 97 -17.12 -21.30 -14.54
N PRO A 98 -18.35 -21.43 -15.06
CA PRO A 98 -19.09 -20.31 -15.61
C PRO A 98 -19.52 -19.33 -14.51
N ILE A 99 -19.02 -18.10 -14.61
CA ILE A 99 -19.39 -16.97 -13.77
C ILE A 99 -20.10 -15.88 -14.57
N VAL A 100 -20.92 -15.07 -13.89
CA VAL A 100 -21.58 -13.90 -14.46
C VAL A 100 -20.98 -12.65 -13.81
N VAL A 101 -20.38 -11.79 -14.62
CA VAL A 101 -19.76 -10.54 -14.16
C VAL A 101 -20.62 -9.37 -14.60
N TYR A 102 -21.07 -8.56 -13.64
CA TYR A 102 -21.87 -7.36 -13.89
C TYR A 102 -20.98 -6.12 -14.01
N GLY A 103 -21.19 -5.34 -15.07
CA GLY A 103 -20.55 -4.04 -15.27
C GLY A 103 -21.36 -2.88 -14.71
N ALA A 104 -20.77 -1.68 -14.72
CA ALA A 104 -21.37 -0.47 -14.15
C ALA A 104 -22.70 -0.04 -14.81
N SER A 105 -22.90 -0.40 -16.08
CA SER A 105 -24.15 -0.16 -16.83
C SER A 105 -25.26 -1.17 -16.51
N GLY A 106 -25.00 -2.16 -15.64
CA GLY A 106 -25.91 -3.28 -15.39
C GLY A 106 -25.83 -4.39 -16.44
N THR A 107 -25.06 -4.21 -17.52
CA THR A 107 -24.79 -5.29 -18.49
C THR A 107 -23.92 -6.35 -17.86
N CYS A 108 -24.20 -7.63 -18.14
CA CYS A 108 -23.38 -8.72 -17.64
C CYS A 108 -22.71 -9.51 -18.77
N ILE A 109 -21.58 -10.12 -18.44
CA ILE A 109 -20.88 -11.05 -19.33
C ILE A 109 -20.72 -12.39 -18.63
N LYS A 110 -20.91 -13.48 -19.39
CA LYS A 110 -20.57 -14.83 -18.94
C LYS A 110 -19.12 -15.11 -19.29
N ARG A 111 -18.34 -15.59 -18.32
CA ARG A 111 -16.93 -16.00 -18.52
C ARG A 111 -16.62 -17.24 -17.72
N LEU A 112 -15.55 -17.94 -18.10
CA LEU A 112 -15.01 -19.02 -17.30
C LEU A 112 -13.90 -18.48 -16.37
N SER A 113 -13.95 -18.85 -15.09
CA SER A 113 -12.95 -18.46 -14.10
C SER A 113 -12.72 -19.59 -13.11
N GLU A 114 -11.46 -19.78 -12.70
CA GLU A 114 -11.12 -20.62 -11.55
C GLU A 114 -11.30 -19.86 -10.24
N ALA A 115 -11.23 -18.52 -10.27
CA ALA A 115 -11.49 -17.70 -9.09
C ALA A 115 -13.00 -17.46 -8.98
N ILE A 116 -13.62 -18.10 -7.98
CA ILE A 116 -15.04 -17.95 -7.65
C ILE A 116 -15.14 -16.93 -6.52
N GLU A 117 -15.98 -15.91 -6.73
CA GLU A 117 -16.15 -14.79 -5.82
C GLU A 117 -17.60 -14.75 -5.35
N GLU A 118 -17.81 -15.00 -4.05
CA GLU A 118 -19.13 -14.97 -3.43
C GLU A 118 -19.25 -13.79 -2.46
N PRO A 119 -20.32 -12.98 -2.56
CA PRO A 119 -20.63 -11.97 -1.56
C PRO A 119 -20.66 -12.54 -0.14
N GLY A 120 -20.00 -11.87 0.80
CA GLY A 120 -20.11 -12.17 2.22
C GLY A 120 -21.54 -11.93 2.74
N LYS A 121 -21.83 -12.43 3.94
CA LYS A 121 -23.19 -12.43 4.53
C LYS A 121 -23.85 -11.05 4.58
N PHE A 122 -23.06 -10.00 4.81
CA PHE A 122 -23.53 -8.61 4.93
C PHE A 122 -23.07 -7.73 3.77
N PHE A 123 -22.67 -8.34 2.65
CA PHE A 123 -22.19 -7.61 1.49
C PHE A 123 -23.24 -6.61 0.99
N HIS A 124 -22.90 -5.33 1.07
CA HIS A 124 -23.74 -4.22 0.63
C HIS A 124 -22.85 -3.12 0.02
N PRO A 125 -22.38 -3.30 -1.22
CA PRO A 125 -21.37 -2.43 -1.82
C PRO A 125 -21.86 -0.99 -1.98
N LEU A 126 -23.17 -0.77 -2.11
CA LEU A 126 -23.76 0.57 -2.16
C LEU A 126 -23.52 1.35 -0.85
N LEU A 127 -23.64 0.73 0.32
CA LEU A 127 -23.39 1.40 1.60
C LEU A 127 -21.89 1.60 1.82
N ALA A 128 -21.09 0.58 1.50
CA ALA A 128 -19.65 0.67 1.64
C ALA A 128 -19.01 1.78 0.78
N THR A 129 -19.50 1.95 -0.45
CA THR A 129 -19.00 3.00 -1.35
C THR A 129 -19.36 4.39 -0.85
N LEU A 130 -20.50 4.57 -0.14
CA LEU A 130 -20.82 5.85 0.49
C LEU A 130 -19.76 6.24 1.55
N ILE A 131 -19.33 5.29 2.39
CA ILE A 131 -18.31 5.53 3.42
C ILE A 131 -16.99 6.01 2.80
N THR A 132 -16.47 5.27 1.83
CA THR A 132 -15.21 5.64 1.15
C THR A 132 -15.34 6.94 0.36
N SER A 133 -16.50 7.20 -0.25
CA SER A 133 -16.76 8.44 -0.98
C SER A 133 -16.84 9.66 -0.06
N ALA A 134 -17.39 9.51 1.16
CA ALA A 134 -17.43 10.59 2.14
C ALA A 134 -16.02 10.95 2.62
N ALA A 135 -15.15 9.96 2.85
CA ALA A 135 -13.73 10.20 3.16
C ALA A 135 -13.01 10.95 2.02
N ARG A 136 -13.21 10.55 0.76
CA ARG A 136 -12.67 11.26 -0.41
C ARG A 136 -13.20 12.70 -0.52
N LEU A 137 -14.46 12.92 -0.17
CA LEU A 137 -15.04 14.27 -0.14
C LEU A 137 -14.42 15.13 0.95
N MET A 138 -14.20 14.59 2.16
CA MET A 138 -13.47 15.32 3.21
C MET A 138 -12.09 15.77 2.72
N LEU A 139 -11.33 14.88 2.08
CA LEU A 139 -10.02 15.23 1.50
C LEU A 139 -10.14 16.28 0.39
N SER A 140 -11.14 16.18 -0.48
CA SER A 140 -11.40 17.15 -1.55
C SER A 140 -11.75 18.53 -1.01
N ILE A 141 -12.51 18.58 0.09
CA ILE A 141 -12.83 19.82 0.82
C ILE A 141 -11.56 20.39 1.45
N THR A 142 -10.76 19.59 2.15
CA THR A 142 -9.50 20.05 2.74
C THR A 142 -8.54 20.61 1.69
N GLU A 143 -8.40 19.93 0.56
CA GLU A 143 -7.60 20.42 -0.57
C GLU A 143 -8.13 21.75 -1.10
N ARG A 144 -9.46 21.86 -1.27
CA ARG A 144 -10.08 23.10 -1.75
C ARG A 144 -9.88 24.26 -0.77
N LEU A 145 -10.13 24.04 0.52
CA LEU A 145 -9.94 25.04 1.57
C LEU A 145 -8.47 25.46 1.71
N GLY A 146 -7.53 24.53 1.47
CA GLY A 146 -6.11 24.81 1.39
C GLY A 146 -5.78 25.72 0.21
N SER A 147 -6.26 25.36 -0.98
CA SER A 147 -6.06 26.14 -2.21
C SER A 147 -6.65 27.55 -2.12
N ASP A 148 -7.87 27.71 -1.59
CA ASP A 148 -8.50 29.03 -1.37
C ASP A 148 -7.68 29.90 -0.39
N ARG A 149 -6.90 29.26 0.49
CA ARG A 149 -5.95 29.91 1.41
C ARG A 149 -4.53 29.96 0.85
N GLY A 150 -4.33 29.74 -0.45
CA GLY A 150 -3.02 29.79 -1.09
C GLY A 150 -2.02 28.76 -0.56
N LEU A 151 -2.48 27.67 0.04
CA LEU A 151 -1.64 26.55 0.46
C LEU A 151 -1.53 25.52 -0.66
N SER A 152 -0.44 24.76 -0.66
CA SER A 152 -0.28 23.56 -1.49
C SER A 152 -0.33 22.30 -0.63
N TRP A 153 -0.08 21.12 -1.20
CA TRP A 153 0.05 19.87 -0.47
C TRP A 153 1.16 18.99 -1.08
N ALA A 154 1.81 18.18 -0.24
CA ALA A 154 2.95 17.33 -0.61
C ALA A 154 2.53 15.90 -0.94
N PHE A 155 1.65 15.31 -0.13
CA PHE A 155 1.03 14.01 -0.42
C PHE A 155 -0.34 13.90 0.25
N CYS A 156 -1.11 12.92 -0.21
CA CYS A 156 -2.38 12.52 0.35
C CYS A 156 -2.41 10.99 0.47
N ASP A 157 -2.63 10.46 1.66
CA ASP A 157 -2.72 9.01 1.89
C ASP A 157 -3.99 8.67 2.67
N THR A 158 -4.98 8.13 1.96
CA THR A 158 -6.26 7.56 2.42
C THR A 158 -7.15 8.48 3.26
N ASP A 159 -6.70 8.91 4.42
CA ASP A 159 -7.38 9.72 5.43
C ASP A 159 -6.52 10.91 5.92
N SER A 160 -5.35 11.11 5.31
CA SER A 160 -4.41 12.19 5.66
C SER A 160 -4.04 13.05 4.45
N LEU A 161 -3.86 14.36 4.68
CA LEU A 161 -3.38 15.32 3.70
C LEU A 161 -2.25 16.15 4.30
N ALA A 162 -1.06 16.09 3.69
CA ALA A 162 0.10 16.87 4.12
C ALA A 162 0.12 18.23 3.43
N LEU A 163 -0.46 19.26 4.07
CA LEU A 163 -0.42 20.63 3.57
C LEU A 163 1.01 21.16 3.55
N ALA A 164 1.37 21.85 2.46
CA ALA A 164 2.69 22.38 2.22
C ALA A 164 2.65 23.91 2.22
N ARG A 165 3.64 24.51 2.90
CA ARG A 165 3.82 25.95 2.94
C ARG A 165 4.42 26.42 1.61
N PRO A 166 3.76 27.35 0.89
CA PRO A 166 4.34 27.92 -0.32
C PRO A 166 5.55 28.81 -0.01
N GLU A 167 6.37 29.06 -1.03
CA GLU A 167 7.45 30.04 -0.95
C GLU A 167 6.90 31.45 -0.64
N GLY A 168 7.65 32.24 0.13
CA GLY A 168 7.23 33.59 0.54
C GLY A 168 6.22 33.68 1.71
N MET A 169 5.57 32.57 2.12
CA MET A 169 4.65 32.59 3.27
C MET A 169 5.38 32.39 4.59
N SER A 170 5.11 33.22 5.61
CA SER A 170 5.68 33.03 6.95
C SER A 170 5.14 31.75 7.60
N ARG A 171 5.89 31.18 8.56
CA ARG A 171 5.45 29.97 9.27
C ARG A 171 4.22 30.21 10.13
N ASP A 172 4.09 31.39 10.71
CA ASP A 172 2.95 31.72 11.57
C ASP A 172 1.67 31.90 10.75
N GLU A 173 1.78 32.55 9.58
CA GLU A 173 0.65 32.64 8.65
C GLU A 173 0.24 31.26 8.12
N PHE A 174 1.21 30.41 7.78
CA PHE A 174 0.95 29.02 7.38
C PHE A 174 0.19 28.27 8.46
N ARG A 175 0.66 28.32 9.71
CA ARG A 175 0.00 27.67 10.85
C ARG A 175 -1.41 28.20 11.05
N LYS A 176 -1.60 29.52 11.01
CA LYS A 176 -2.92 30.14 11.15
C LYS A 176 -3.89 29.60 10.09
N ARG A 177 -3.50 29.59 8.82
CA ARG A 177 -4.34 29.08 7.71
C ARG A 177 -4.66 27.59 7.87
N VAL A 178 -3.71 26.78 8.34
CA VAL A 178 -3.95 25.35 8.62
C VAL A 178 -4.98 25.17 9.74
N HIS A 179 -4.90 25.96 10.81
CA HIS A 179 -5.88 25.88 11.91
C HIS A 179 -7.27 26.29 11.45
N GLU A 180 -7.41 27.35 10.64
CA GLU A 180 -8.70 27.73 10.05
C GLU A 180 -9.34 26.61 9.23
N ILE A 181 -8.54 25.80 8.53
CA ILE A 181 -9.03 24.63 7.79
C ILE A 181 -9.51 23.56 8.76
N VAL A 182 -8.72 23.23 9.79
CA VAL A 182 -9.10 22.23 10.80
C VAL A 182 -10.37 22.66 11.53
N ASP A 183 -10.48 23.92 11.94
CA ASP A 183 -11.63 24.46 12.67
C ASP A 183 -12.91 24.45 11.82
N TRP A 184 -12.80 24.62 10.51
CA TRP A 184 -13.95 24.51 9.59
C TRP A 184 -14.66 23.17 9.71
N PHE A 185 -13.92 22.09 9.96
CA PHE A 185 -14.47 20.74 10.13
C PHE A 185 -15.12 20.50 11.51
N ALA A 186 -15.00 21.42 12.47
CA ALA A 186 -15.65 21.27 13.78
C ALA A 186 -17.19 21.21 13.68
N GLY A 187 -17.77 21.90 12.70
CA GLY A 187 -19.21 21.85 12.44
C GLY A 187 -19.70 20.52 11.86
N LEU A 188 -18.81 19.65 11.41
CA LEU A 188 -19.14 18.35 10.84
C LEU A 188 -18.97 17.19 11.83
N ASN A 189 -18.57 17.46 13.07
CA ASN A 189 -18.31 16.43 14.06
C ASN A 189 -19.64 15.91 14.66
N PRO A 190 -20.01 14.62 14.43
CA PRO A 190 -21.25 14.06 14.97
C PRO A 190 -21.11 13.53 16.41
N TYR A 191 -19.89 13.50 16.97
CA TYR A 191 -19.60 12.85 18.24
C TYR A 191 -19.88 13.76 19.44
N GLU A 192 -20.02 13.16 20.62
CA GLU A 192 -20.27 13.89 21.87
C GLU A 192 -19.10 14.81 22.22
N LYS A 193 -17.87 14.32 22.02
CA LYS A 193 -16.66 15.09 22.23
C LYS A 193 -16.53 16.18 21.17
N LYS A 194 -16.69 17.44 21.59
CA LYS A 194 -16.61 18.61 20.72
C LYS A 194 -15.18 18.87 20.22
N GLY A 195 -15.08 19.51 19.06
CA GLY A 195 -13.83 19.82 18.37
C GLY A 195 -13.88 19.42 16.89
N SER A 196 -12.78 19.64 16.16
CA SER A 196 -12.66 19.17 14.78
C SER A 196 -12.60 17.65 14.70
N ILE A 197 -13.20 17.09 13.65
CA ILE A 197 -13.00 15.69 13.27
C ILE A 197 -11.62 15.46 12.64
N LEU A 198 -10.95 16.53 12.18
CA LEU A 198 -9.56 16.47 11.72
C LEU A 198 -8.59 16.74 12.87
N GLN A 199 -7.45 16.07 12.84
CA GLN A 199 -6.39 16.21 13.83
C GLN A 199 -5.07 16.57 13.15
N ILE A 200 -4.32 17.51 13.74
CA ILE A 200 -2.92 17.73 13.38
C ILE A 200 -2.08 16.61 14.01
N GLU A 201 -1.39 15.84 13.17
CA GLU A 201 -0.55 14.71 13.59
C GLU A 201 0.62 15.16 14.48
N ASP A 202 0.92 14.36 15.51
CA ASP A 202 1.97 14.65 16.51
C ASP A 202 3.37 14.76 15.89
N VAL A 203 3.59 14.21 14.70
CA VAL A 203 4.85 14.32 13.95
C VAL A 203 5.22 15.78 13.61
N ASN A 204 4.25 16.69 13.58
CA ASN A 204 4.48 18.12 13.37
C ASN A 204 5.02 18.85 14.61
N CYS A 205 5.02 18.20 15.76
CA CYS A 205 5.47 18.77 17.03
C CYS A 205 6.91 18.37 17.36
N VAL A 206 7.59 19.22 18.14
CA VAL A 206 8.84 18.85 18.81
C VAL A 206 8.57 17.59 19.65
N PRO A 207 9.43 16.54 19.59
CA PRO A 207 9.23 15.33 20.37
C PRO A 207 9.01 15.63 21.85
N LYS A 208 8.03 14.95 22.46
CA LYS A 208 7.64 15.12 23.88
C LYS A 208 7.11 16.51 24.24
N LYS A 209 6.93 17.42 23.28
CA LYS A 209 6.29 18.73 23.47
C LYS A 209 5.10 18.86 22.52
N LYS A 210 4.23 19.83 22.78
CA LYS A 210 3.08 20.16 21.91
C LYS A 210 3.34 21.37 21.01
N THR A 211 4.60 21.79 20.92
CA THR A 211 5.00 22.94 20.12
C THR A 211 5.30 22.49 18.70
N LEU A 212 4.66 23.12 17.71
CA LEU A 212 4.94 22.85 16.31
C LEU A 212 6.38 23.24 15.95
N GLU A 213 7.02 22.43 15.12
CA GLU A 213 8.34 22.73 14.56
C GLU A 213 8.37 22.56 13.04
N PRO A 214 9.37 23.15 12.37
CA PRO A 214 9.59 22.93 10.94
C PRO A 214 9.73 21.45 10.54
N LEU A 215 8.77 20.93 9.80
CA LEU A 215 8.84 19.59 9.21
C LEU A 215 8.94 19.68 7.68
N TYR A 216 9.91 18.98 7.11
CA TYR A 216 10.13 18.87 5.67
C TYR A 216 9.63 17.51 5.17
N CYS A 217 9.27 17.45 3.90
CA CYS A 217 8.77 16.24 3.26
C CYS A 217 9.59 15.98 1.98
N TYR A 218 10.02 14.74 1.79
CA TYR A 218 10.53 14.23 0.53
C TYR A 218 9.65 13.05 0.10
N ALA A 219 9.02 13.16 -1.07
CA ALA A 219 8.10 12.15 -1.60
C ALA A 219 8.59 11.71 -2.98
N ILE A 220 8.68 10.38 -3.17
CA ILE A 220 9.04 9.75 -4.44
C ILE A 220 7.77 9.44 -5.25
N SER A 221 6.81 8.76 -4.61
CA SER A 221 5.53 8.35 -5.20
C SER A 221 4.52 8.06 -4.09
N ALA A 222 3.28 7.70 -4.43
CA ALA A 222 2.29 7.28 -3.44
C ALA A 222 2.85 6.23 -2.48
N LYS A 223 2.63 6.47 -1.18
CA LYS A 223 3.13 5.66 -0.07
C LYS A 223 4.65 5.56 0.02
N ARG A 224 5.46 6.27 -0.79
CA ARG A 224 6.92 6.34 -0.66
C ARG A 224 7.34 7.77 -0.34
N TYR A 225 7.42 8.08 0.95
CA TYR A 225 7.80 9.40 1.43
C TYR A 225 8.52 9.32 2.78
N THR A 226 9.22 10.40 3.12
CA THR A 226 9.83 10.63 4.42
C THR A 226 9.60 12.07 4.89
N LEU A 227 9.41 12.22 6.19
CA LEU A 227 9.26 13.47 6.91
C LEU A 227 10.48 13.65 7.80
N PHE A 228 11.12 14.82 7.76
CA PHE A 228 12.39 15.06 8.45
C PHE A 228 12.54 16.50 8.90
N ASN A 229 13.43 16.71 9.87
CA ASN A 229 13.94 18.04 10.22
C ASN A 229 15.34 18.23 9.63
N MET A 230 15.77 19.48 9.50
CA MET A 230 17.17 19.79 9.19
C MET A 230 17.95 19.88 10.50
N GLY A 231 18.85 18.95 10.74
CA GLY A 231 19.84 18.99 11.83
C GLY A 231 21.13 19.69 11.40
N ALA A 232 22.09 19.80 12.33
CA ALA A 232 23.40 20.38 12.04
C ALA A 232 24.22 19.52 11.07
N ASP A 233 24.15 18.20 11.23
CA ASP A 233 24.94 17.22 10.47
C ASP A 233 24.16 16.58 9.30
N GLY A 234 22.93 17.04 9.03
CA GLY A 234 22.08 16.51 7.97
C GLY A 234 20.62 16.30 8.38
N PRO A 235 19.83 15.63 7.53
CA PRO A 235 18.41 15.41 7.79
C PRO A 235 18.19 14.43 8.95
N LEU A 236 17.26 14.75 9.84
CA LEU A 236 16.82 13.92 10.95
C LEU A 236 15.44 13.34 10.64
N ILE A 237 15.36 12.05 10.32
CA ILE A 237 14.12 11.39 9.90
C ILE A 237 13.16 11.27 11.09
N ARG A 238 11.95 11.82 10.93
CA ARG A 238 10.85 11.81 11.92
C ARG A 238 9.79 10.78 11.62
N LYS A 239 9.58 10.47 10.35
CA LYS A 239 8.69 9.42 9.88
C LYS A 239 9.11 9.03 8.47
N ALA A 240 9.20 7.74 8.19
CA ALA A 240 9.44 7.26 6.83
C ALA A 240 8.52 6.10 6.49
N SER A 241 8.27 5.91 5.21
CA SER A 241 7.47 4.78 4.74
C SER A 241 8.32 3.55 4.46
N ALA A 242 7.88 2.39 4.96
CA ALA A 242 8.41 1.09 4.60
C ALA A 242 7.75 0.50 3.34
N HIS A 243 6.83 1.23 2.69
CA HIS A 243 6.12 0.73 1.51
C HIS A 243 7.09 0.44 0.37
N GLY A 244 6.86 -0.67 -0.33
CA GLY A 244 7.78 -1.14 -1.37
C GLY A 244 9.05 -1.81 -0.83
N LEU A 245 9.36 -1.75 0.47
CA LEU A 245 10.54 -2.39 1.07
C LEU A 245 10.20 -3.67 1.87
N GLY A 246 8.96 -3.79 2.34
CA GLY A 246 8.56 -4.89 3.24
C GLY A 246 8.54 -6.30 2.64
N HIS A 247 8.68 -6.42 1.31
CA HIS A 247 8.77 -7.71 0.63
C HIS A 247 10.19 -8.32 0.74
N LEU A 248 11.20 -7.51 1.05
CA LEU A 248 12.58 -7.93 1.25
C LEU A 248 12.81 -8.37 2.70
N MET A 249 13.65 -9.38 2.86
CA MET A 249 14.20 -9.76 4.15
C MET A 249 15.21 -8.70 4.59
N ARG A 250 15.20 -8.44 5.90
CA ARG A 250 16.10 -7.48 6.53
C ARG A 250 17.56 -7.95 6.35
N PRO A 251 18.44 -7.13 5.73
CA PRO A 251 19.83 -7.53 5.48
C PRO A 251 20.72 -7.46 6.73
N TYR A 252 20.34 -6.62 7.70
CA TYR A 252 21.00 -6.46 8.99
C TYR A 252 20.00 -5.93 10.04
N GLU A 253 20.36 -6.08 11.31
CA GLU A 253 19.60 -5.58 12.46
C GLU A 253 20.24 -4.33 13.05
N GLY A 254 19.45 -3.63 13.85
CA GLY A 254 19.91 -2.58 14.75
C GLY A 254 18.77 -1.64 15.10
N ASP A 255 19.05 -0.74 16.03
CA ASP A 255 18.11 0.28 16.47
C ASP A 255 18.17 1.49 15.56
N THR A 256 17.01 2.06 15.23
CA THR A 256 16.95 3.31 14.48
C THR A 256 17.55 4.47 15.30
N PRO A 257 18.26 5.42 14.68
CA PRO A 257 18.76 6.60 15.37
C PRO A 257 17.63 7.45 15.98
N ASN A 258 17.99 8.32 16.93
CA ASN A 258 17.09 9.28 17.59
C ASN A 258 15.87 8.61 18.26
N PRO A 259 16.07 7.73 19.25
CA PRO A 259 14.99 6.97 19.91
C PRO A 259 13.93 7.87 20.56
N GLU A 260 14.24 9.13 20.86
CA GLU A 260 13.31 10.13 21.35
C GLU A 260 12.17 10.47 20.36
N PHE A 261 12.34 10.18 19.07
CA PHE A 261 11.29 10.31 18.06
C PHE A 261 10.28 9.16 18.11
N GLY A 262 10.56 8.10 18.88
CA GLY A 262 9.70 6.94 19.02
C GLY A 262 9.62 6.12 17.72
N ASN A 263 8.44 5.63 17.38
CA ASN A 263 8.26 4.81 16.19
C ASN A 263 8.20 5.67 14.93
N ILE A 264 9.32 5.75 14.20
CA ILE A 264 9.43 6.48 12.92
C ILE A 264 8.86 5.71 11.71
N GLY A 265 8.29 4.51 11.91
CA GLY A 265 7.61 3.74 10.86
C GLY A 265 8.51 2.79 10.03
N VAL A 266 9.81 2.79 10.28
CA VAL A 266 10.82 2.00 9.56
C VAL A 266 11.79 1.31 10.52
N LYS A 267 12.41 0.22 10.06
CA LYS A 267 13.56 -0.42 10.73
C LYS A 267 14.87 0.27 10.35
N LEU A 268 15.96 0.00 11.07
CA LEU A 268 17.28 0.62 10.80
C LEU A 268 17.69 0.54 9.32
N TRP A 269 17.69 -0.65 8.72
CA TRP A 269 18.10 -0.77 7.32
C TRP A 269 17.24 0.06 6.36
N GLN A 270 15.95 0.22 6.64
CA GLN A 270 15.04 1.05 5.82
C GLN A 270 15.27 2.54 6.08
N HIS A 271 15.57 2.91 7.34
CA HIS A 271 15.99 4.26 7.71
C HIS A 271 17.25 4.65 6.92
N ASP A 272 18.26 3.79 6.86
CA ASP A 272 19.52 4.10 6.18
C ASP A 272 19.33 4.26 4.67
N ILE A 273 18.45 3.47 4.05
CA ILE A 273 18.04 3.66 2.65
C ILE A 273 17.43 5.04 2.44
N TRP A 274 16.53 5.47 3.32
CA TRP A 274 15.98 6.83 3.26
C TRP A 274 17.03 7.91 3.51
N GLN A 275 18.01 7.65 4.37
CA GLN A 275 19.13 8.56 4.62
C GLN A 275 20.00 8.74 3.37
N CYS A 276 20.31 7.65 2.64
CA CYS A 276 21.02 7.73 1.37
C CYS A 276 20.23 8.55 0.34
N ILE A 277 18.93 8.29 0.20
CA ILE A 277 18.05 9.02 -0.73
C ILE A 277 18.01 10.51 -0.40
N LEU A 278 17.81 10.85 0.88
CA LEU A 278 17.78 12.25 1.32
C LEU A 278 19.13 12.94 1.12
N SER A 279 20.23 12.26 1.45
CA SER A 279 21.59 12.80 1.26
C SER A 279 21.87 13.10 -0.21
N SER A 280 21.54 12.16 -1.11
CA SER A 280 21.65 12.36 -2.56
C SER A 280 20.77 13.50 -3.07
N ALA A 281 19.52 13.57 -2.62
CA ALA A 281 18.59 14.63 -3.03
C ALA A 281 19.04 16.02 -2.56
N LEU A 282 19.44 16.15 -1.29
CA LEU A 282 19.95 17.41 -0.73
C LEU A 282 21.30 17.80 -1.34
N GLY A 283 22.09 16.83 -1.79
CA GLY A 283 23.32 17.03 -2.56
C GLY A 283 23.10 17.35 -4.04
N GLY A 284 21.85 17.54 -4.49
CA GLY A 284 21.53 17.90 -5.88
C GLY A 284 21.61 16.74 -6.88
N LYS A 285 21.67 15.49 -6.40
CA LYS A 285 21.74 14.27 -7.22
C LYS A 285 20.62 13.28 -6.88
N PRO A 286 19.34 13.68 -6.88
CA PRO A 286 18.23 12.85 -6.41
C PRO A 286 18.09 11.52 -7.17
N ASN A 287 18.53 11.46 -8.42
CA ASN A 287 18.43 10.27 -9.27
C ASN A 287 19.64 9.32 -9.15
N GLN A 288 20.67 9.71 -8.39
CA GLN A 288 21.90 8.93 -8.18
C GLN A 288 22.04 8.64 -6.69
N VAL A 289 21.50 7.51 -6.26
CA VAL A 289 21.60 7.03 -4.88
C VAL A 289 22.54 5.85 -4.84
N GLN A 290 23.53 5.93 -3.95
CA GLN A 290 24.44 4.84 -3.65
C GLN A 290 23.98 4.14 -2.38
N TYR A 291 23.95 2.81 -2.41
CA TYR A 291 23.53 1.98 -1.28
C TYR A 291 24.70 1.13 -0.78
N ASP A 292 25.87 1.74 -0.61
CA ASP A 292 27.11 1.13 -0.15
C ASP A 292 27.40 1.38 1.35
N HIS A 293 26.43 1.95 2.07
CA HIS A 293 26.53 2.33 3.48
C HIS A 293 26.73 1.15 4.44
N HIS A 294 26.50 -0.09 4.00
CA HIS A 294 26.68 -1.28 4.82
C HIS A 294 27.10 -2.51 3.98
N PRO A 295 28.06 -3.36 4.43
CA PRO A 295 28.52 -4.53 3.67
C PRO A 295 27.42 -5.51 3.27
N ALA A 296 26.37 -5.63 4.10
CA ALA A 296 25.23 -6.49 3.80
C ALA A 296 24.41 -6.05 2.56
N MET A 297 24.63 -4.85 2.03
CA MET A 297 24.01 -4.40 0.77
C MET A 297 24.54 -5.19 -0.43
N GLN A 298 25.74 -5.74 -0.34
CA GLN A 298 26.35 -6.60 -1.36
C GLN A 298 25.93 -8.08 -1.23
N ARG A 299 25.17 -8.44 -0.19
CA ARG A 299 24.67 -9.81 -0.01
C ARG A 299 23.40 -10.05 -0.81
N THR A 300 23.11 -11.32 -1.09
CA THR A 300 21.90 -11.76 -1.79
C THR A 300 20.63 -11.21 -1.15
N ALA A 301 19.77 -10.64 -1.98
CA ALA A 301 18.44 -10.19 -1.58
C ALA A 301 17.47 -11.36 -1.52
N PHE A 302 16.78 -11.52 -0.40
CA PHE A 302 15.76 -12.55 -0.21
C PHE A 302 14.39 -11.95 0.02
N GLN A 303 13.36 -12.65 -0.43
CA GLN A 303 11.96 -12.44 -0.05
C GLN A 303 11.49 -13.62 0.78
N ARG A 304 10.59 -13.40 1.75
CA ARG A 304 10.00 -14.49 2.55
C ARG A 304 8.62 -14.86 2.01
N TYR A 305 8.43 -16.14 1.70
CA TYR A 305 7.14 -16.71 1.29
C TYR A 305 6.65 -17.76 2.30
N GLY A 306 5.33 -17.92 2.39
CA GLY A 306 4.72 -19.04 3.11
C GLY A 306 4.26 -20.12 2.13
N ALA A 307 4.38 -21.38 2.52
CA ALA A 307 3.80 -22.51 1.78
C ALA A 307 2.28 -22.59 2.04
N THR A 308 1.54 -21.55 1.65
CA THR A 308 0.11 -21.37 1.94
C THR A 308 -0.83 -22.05 0.95
N SER A 309 -0.29 -22.59 -0.15
CA SER A 309 -1.05 -23.35 -1.14
C SER A 309 -0.26 -24.56 -1.63
N PRO A 310 -0.91 -25.60 -2.17
CA PRO A 310 -0.22 -26.71 -2.81
C PRO A 310 0.72 -26.27 -3.94
N ALA A 311 0.38 -25.19 -4.65
CA ALA A 311 1.23 -24.64 -5.71
C ALA A 311 2.54 -24.04 -5.18
N LEU A 312 2.47 -23.31 -4.07
CA LEU A 312 3.64 -22.76 -3.39
C LEU A 312 4.47 -23.86 -2.72
N LEU A 313 3.82 -24.83 -2.07
CA LEU A 313 4.50 -25.97 -1.46
C LEU A 313 5.28 -26.80 -2.49
N ARG A 314 4.76 -26.94 -3.72
CA ARG A 314 5.44 -27.63 -4.83
C ARG A 314 6.78 -27.02 -5.22
N TRP A 315 7.06 -25.76 -4.88
CA TRP A 315 8.39 -25.17 -5.12
C TRP A 315 9.49 -25.88 -4.32
N MET A 316 9.14 -26.53 -3.22
CA MET A 316 10.06 -27.31 -2.39
C MET A 316 10.07 -28.81 -2.73
N LYS A 317 9.50 -29.23 -3.88
CA LYS A 317 9.41 -30.65 -4.27
C LYS A 317 10.78 -31.34 -4.23
N HIS A 318 11.77 -30.77 -4.91
CA HIS A 318 13.12 -31.33 -4.99
C HIS A 318 13.81 -31.36 -3.63
N HIS A 319 13.63 -30.32 -2.81
CA HIS A 319 14.15 -30.30 -1.44
C HIS A 319 13.52 -31.39 -0.55
N ASN A 320 12.22 -31.64 -0.70
CA ASN A 320 11.47 -32.59 0.11
C ASN A 320 11.65 -34.05 -0.33
N GLU A 321 12.18 -34.29 -1.54
CA GLU A 321 12.37 -35.62 -2.09
C GLU A 321 13.34 -36.44 -1.22
N GLY A 322 12.96 -37.69 -0.93
CA GLY A 322 13.76 -38.60 -0.10
C GLY A 322 13.82 -38.26 1.40
N LYS A 323 13.28 -37.11 1.85
CA LYS A 323 13.30 -36.70 3.28
C LYS A 323 12.13 -37.27 4.07
N SER A 324 12.36 -37.53 5.35
CA SER A 324 11.26 -37.87 6.26
C SER A 324 10.30 -36.70 6.41
N TYR A 325 9.02 -36.96 6.70
CA TYR A 325 8.04 -35.89 6.87
C TYR A 325 8.46 -34.84 7.90
N ARG A 326 9.25 -35.22 8.91
CA ARG A 326 9.76 -34.29 9.94
C ARG A 326 10.69 -33.24 9.35
N GLU A 327 11.47 -33.59 8.34
CA GLU A 327 12.53 -32.79 7.71
C GLU A 327 12.05 -32.02 6.47
N GLN A 328 10.84 -32.28 6.00
CA GLN A 328 10.25 -31.58 4.85
C GLN A 328 9.76 -30.18 5.21
N VAL A 329 9.75 -29.29 4.22
CA VAL A 329 8.90 -28.09 4.26
C VAL A 329 7.45 -28.53 4.18
N LYS A 330 6.64 -28.04 5.13
CA LYS A 330 5.24 -28.43 5.34
C LYS A 330 4.29 -27.32 4.90
N PRO A 331 2.99 -27.62 4.69
CA PRO A 331 1.96 -26.60 4.61
C PRO A 331 2.11 -25.60 5.77
N PHE A 332 1.96 -24.31 5.45
CA PHE A 332 2.13 -23.18 6.38
C PHE A 332 3.56 -22.96 6.91
N GLY A 333 4.55 -23.71 6.41
CA GLY A 333 5.97 -23.43 6.62
C GLY A 333 6.44 -22.19 5.86
N PHE A 334 7.64 -21.70 6.20
CA PHE A 334 8.29 -20.59 5.50
C PHE A 334 9.37 -21.09 4.52
N MET A 335 9.52 -20.37 3.42
CA MET A 335 10.58 -20.52 2.43
C MET A 335 11.11 -19.14 2.02
N MET A 336 12.26 -19.10 1.38
CA MET A 336 12.86 -17.85 0.90
C MET A 336 13.06 -17.91 -0.61
N ALA A 337 12.79 -16.81 -1.29
CA ALA A 337 12.96 -16.67 -2.72
C ALA A 337 13.88 -15.49 -2.99
N PRO A 338 15.15 -15.72 -3.38
CA PRO A 338 15.99 -14.64 -3.89
C PRO A 338 15.58 -14.27 -5.32
N MET A 339 16.07 -13.14 -5.81
CA MET A 339 15.77 -12.69 -7.17
C MET A 339 16.92 -13.05 -8.11
N PRO A 340 16.68 -13.67 -9.28
CA PRO A 340 17.75 -13.91 -10.24
C PRO A 340 18.20 -12.60 -10.89
N ARG A 341 19.51 -12.47 -11.10
CA ARG A 341 20.11 -11.42 -11.92
C ARG A 341 19.56 -11.47 -13.33
N SER A 342 19.16 -10.31 -13.84
CA SER A 342 18.40 -10.18 -15.09
C SER A 342 18.47 -8.75 -15.62
N GLY A 343 18.23 -8.58 -16.93
CA GLY A 343 18.28 -7.26 -17.58
C GLY A 343 19.64 -6.61 -17.43
N ALA A 344 19.67 -5.38 -16.92
CA ALA A 344 20.90 -4.62 -16.68
C ALA A 344 21.86 -5.26 -15.66
N PHE A 345 21.36 -6.19 -14.84
CA PHE A 345 22.15 -6.94 -13.86
C PHE A 345 22.48 -8.37 -14.30
N ALA A 346 22.11 -8.77 -15.53
CA ALA A 346 22.38 -10.13 -16.00
C ALA A 346 23.89 -10.38 -16.11
N ASN A 347 24.35 -11.55 -15.67
CA ASN A 347 25.72 -11.97 -15.92
C ASN A 347 25.94 -12.04 -17.43
N GLU A 348 27.07 -11.52 -17.91
CA GLU A 348 27.43 -11.61 -19.32
C GLU A 348 27.45 -13.09 -19.73
N ALA A 349 26.71 -13.43 -20.78
CA ALA A 349 26.79 -14.77 -21.32
C ALA A 349 28.23 -14.99 -21.83
N PRO A 350 28.88 -16.10 -21.48
CA PRO A 350 30.23 -16.36 -21.97
C PRO A 350 30.22 -16.31 -23.49
N GLN A 351 31.00 -15.38 -24.05
CA GLN A 351 31.12 -15.24 -25.50
C GLN A 351 31.70 -16.53 -26.06
N ARG A 352 30.86 -17.31 -26.74
CA ARG A 352 31.27 -18.57 -27.35
C ARG A 352 31.66 -18.29 -28.79
N ILE A 353 32.96 -18.30 -29.08
CA ILE A 353 33.43 -18.34 -30.46
C ILE A 353 33.08 -19.72 -31.00
N VAL A 354 32.07 -19.78 -31.87
CA VAL A 354 31.66 -21.01 -32.55
C VAL A 354 32.35 -21.05 -33.91
N SER A 355 33.09 -22.12 -34.18
CA SER A 355 33.71 -22.37 -35.48
C SER A 355 32.70 -22.70 -36.58
N GLU A 356 31.49 -23.14 -36.21
CA GLU A 356 30.40 -23.47 -37.13
C GLU A 356 29.08 -22.83 -36.66
N VAL A 357 28.42 -22.08 -37.55
CA VAL A 357 27.08 -21.52 -37.30
C VAL A 357 26.03 -22.59 -37.62
N LYS A 358 25.54 -23.30 -36.60
CA LYS A 358 24.42 -24.24 -36.78
C LYS A 358 23.11 -23.48 -37.05
N ARG A 359 22.34 -23.91 -38.05
CA ARG A 359 20.99 -23.40 -38.32
C ARG A 359 20.04 -23.73 -37.16
N GLY A 360 19.43 -22.70 -36.58
CA GLY A 360 18.44 -22.81 -35.51
C GLY A 360 18.61 -21.70 -34.47
N ALA A 361 17.51 -21.29 -33.82
CA ALA A 361 17.60 -20.36 -32.70
C ALA A 361 18.41 -21.03 -31.57
N PRO A 362 19.39 -20.33 -30.95
CA PRO A 362 20.08 -20.85 -29.79
C PRO A 362 19.06 -21.26 -28.71
N LYS A 363 19.35 -22.33 -27.95
CA LYS A 363 18.56 -22.61 -26.75
C LYS A 363 18.62 -21.37 -25.87
N LYS A 364 17.45 -20.77 -25.58
CA LYS A 364 17.38 -19.67 -24.61
C LYS A 364 17.92 -20.17 -23.28
N ASN A 365 18.97 -19.54 -22.76
CA ASN A 365 19.35 -19.70 -21.36
C ASN A 365 18.14 -19.28 -20.53
N LYS A 366 17.52 -20.24 -19.84
CA LYS A 366 16.44 -19.92 -18.91
C LYS A 366 17.08 -19.35 -17.66
N ALA A 367 16.61 -18.18 -17.23
CA ALA A 367 16.98 -17.64 -15.93
C ALA A 367 16.56 -18.65 -14.84
N PRO A 368 17.40 -18.85 -13.81
CA PRO A 368 17.05 -19.75 -12.72
C PRO A 368 15.79 -19.26 -12.01
N LYS A 369 15.05 -20.18 -11.41
CA LYS A 369 13.89 -19.92 -10.55
C LYS A 369 14.26 -20.26 -9.11
N PRO A 370 15.10 -19.44 -8.47
CA PRO A 370 15.74 -19.80 -7.23
C PRO A 370 14.76 -19.85 -6.05
N ILE A 371 14.95 -20.81 -5.17
CA ILE A 371 14.22 -20.97 -3.90
C ILE A 371 15.17 -21.59 -2.86
N ALA A 372 14.90 -21.34 -1.58
CA ALA A 372 15.62 -21.94 -0.46
C ALA A 372 14.66 -22.22 0.72
N THR A 373 15.07 -23.14 1.59
CA THR A 373 14.44 -23.32 2.90
C THR A 373 14.62 -22.08 3.78
N PHE A 374 13.66 -21.78 4.64
CA PHE A 374 13.80 -20.65 5.56
C PHE A 374 15.02 -20.80 6.46
N GLU A 375 15.92 -19.82 6.38
CA GLU A 375 17.11 -19.68 7.20
C GLU A 375 17.20 -18.20 7.66
N ARG A 376 17.61 -17.98 8.91
CA ARG A 376 17.78 -16.63 9.47
C ARG A 376 19.11 -16.02 9.06
N ASN A 377 20.15 -16.85 8.90
CA ASN A 377 21.43 -16.41 8.37
C ASN A 377 21.37 -16.35 6.83
N LEU A 378 21.29 -15.13 6.29
CA LEU A 378 21.14 -14.92 4.85
C LEU A 378 22.36 -15.37 4.02
N GLU A 379 23.54 -15.53 4.64
CA GLU A 379 24.71 -16.07 3.95
C GLU A 379 24.58 -17.58 3.77
N LEU A 380 24.24 -18.29 4.85
CA LEU A 380 23.93 -19.73 4.79
C LEU A 380 22.75 -20.02 3.87
N ALA A 381 21.76 -19.13 3.84
CA ALA A 381 20.64 -19.20 2.93
C ALA A 381 21.07 -19.14 1.45
N ALA A 382 22.04 -18.29 1.12
CA ALA A 382 22.53 -18.10 -0.25
C ALA A 382 23.27 -19.32 -0.77
N GLU A 383 23.96 -20.07 0.11
CA GLU A 383 24.63 -21.33 -0.23
C GLU A 383 23.65 -22.49 -0.48
N GLN A 384 22.41 -22.37 0.00
CA GLN A 384 21.39 -23.44 -0.08
C GLN A 384 20.35 -23.20 -1.17
N VAL A 385 20.58 -22.23 -2.06
CA VAL A 385 19.63 -21.88 -3.12
C VAL A 385 19.67 -22.92 -4.23
N PHE A 386 18.49 -23.36 -4.67
CA PHE A 386 18.34 -24.27 -5.80
C PHE A 386 17.22 -23.79 -6.74
N ASP A 387 17.24 -24.26 -7.98
CA ASP A 387 16.18 -23.99 -8.95
C ASP A 387 14.96 -24.85 -8.64
N ARG A 388 13.81 -24.23 -8.43
CA ARG A 388 12.58 -24.95 -8.04
C ARG A 388 12.03 -25.90 -9.10
N ASP A 389 12.40 -25.72 -10.37
CA ASP A 389 11.96 -26.57 -11.48
C ASP A 389 12.93 -27.74 -11.72
N THR A 390 14.24 -27.50 -11.66
CA THR A 390 15.26 -28.53 -11.98
C THR A 390 15.85 -29.22 -10.75
N GLY A 391 15.88 -28.54 -9.61
CA GLY A 391 16.55 -29.01 -8.40
C GLY A 391 18.06 -28.71 -8.36
N ASP A 392 18.60 -28.12 -9.42
CA ASP A 392 20.02 -27.79 -9.51
C ASP A 392 20.39 -26.64 -8.57
N GLU A 393 21.60 -26.65 -8.03
CA GLU A 393 22.14 -25.54 -7.23
C GLU A 393 22.21 -24.26 -8.05
N VAL A 394 21.86 -23.12 -7.43
CA VAL A 394 21.96 -21.79 -8.03
C VAL A 394 23.01 -21.00 -7.26
N SER A 395 24.07 -20.62 -7.95
CA SER A 395 25.19 -19.93 -7.32
C SER A 395 24.82 -18.49 -6.93
N PRO A 396 25.33 -17.97 -5.79
CA PRO A 396 25.06 -16.60 -5.35
C PRO A 396 25.38 -15.51 -6.38
N ASP A 397 26.36 -15.70 -7.27
CA ASP A 397 26.69 -14.74 -8.34
C ASP A 397 25.59 -14.59 -9.41
N GLN A 398 24.62 -15.52 -9.43
CA GLN A 398 23.46 -15.46 -10.31
C GLN A 398 22.26 -14.75 -9.64
N LEU A 399 22.39 -14.36 -8.38
CA LEU A 399 21.32 -13.77 -7.58
C LEU A 399 21.57 -12.27 -7.37
N ARG A 400 20.49 -11.50 -7.30
CA ARG A 400 20.59 -10.06 -7.07
C ARG A 400 21.09 -9.78 -5.66
N THR A 401 21.97 -8.80 -5.53
CA THR A 401 22.32 -8.23 -4.23
C THR A 401 21.19 -7.35 -3.69
N MET A 402 21.24 -6.99 -2.42
CA MET A 402 20.31 -6.04 -1.83
C MET A 402 20.38 -4.65 -2.47
N GLU A 403 21.57 -4.19 -2.85
CA GLU A 403 21.75 -2.96 -3.62
C GLU A 403 21.05 -3.06 -4.99
N GLU A 404 21.29 -4.13 -5.74
CA GLU A 404 20.66 -4.35 -7.06
C GLU A 404 19.14 -4.47 -6.97
N ALA A 405 18.62 -5.06 -5.89
CA ALA A 405 17.18 -5.13 -5.63
C ALA A 405 16.56 -3.76 -5.33
N LEU A 406 17.33 -2.82 -4.77
CA LEU A 406 16.89 -1.48 -4.40
C LEU A 406 17.25 -0.39 -5.42
N ALA A 407 18.03 -0.70 -6.44
CA ALA A 407 18.62 0.25 -7.38
C ALA A 407 17.63 1.23 -8.05
N LEU A 408 16.35 0.87 -8.15
CA LEU A 408 15.29 1.70 -8.75
C LEU A 408 14.25 2.21 -7.72
N PHE A 409 14.47 1.98 -6.42
CA PHE A 409 13.51 2.36 -5.40
C PHE A 409 13.25 3.88 -5.39
N HIS A 410 14.31 4.69 -5.47
CA HIS A 410 14.23 6.15 -5.52
C HIS A 410 13.69 6.72 -6.84
N LEU A 411 13.59 5.89 -7.88
CA LEU A 411 13.07 6.25 -9.22
C LEU A 411 11.64 5.73 -9.45
N SER A 412 10.96 5.30 -8.38
CA SER A 412 9.61 4.76 -8.50
C SER A 412 8.64 5.80 -9.05
N THR A 413 7.97 5.48 -10.15
CA THR A 413 7.07 6.42 -10.83
C THR A 413 5.74 6.60 -10.10
N GLU A 414 5.04 7.65 -10.51
CA GLU A 414 3.69 8.00 -10.12
C GLU A 414 2.84 8.26 -11.38
N ASP A 415 2.61 7.20 -12.14
CA ASP A 415 2.04 7.24 -13.50
C ASP A 415 0.64 7.84 -13.57
N LYS A 416 -0.10 7.90 -12.45
CA LYS A 416 -1.45 8.50 -12.40
C LYS A 416 -1.41 10.04 -12.48
N PHE A 417 -0.24 10.67 -12.35
CA PHE A 417 -0.05 12.11 -12.46
C PHE A 417 0.88 12.49 -13.63
N GLU A 418 0.65 13.66 -14.22
CA GLU A 418 1.63 14.33 -15.08
C GLU A 418 2.81 14.76 -14.21
N ASN A 419 4.01 14.81 -14.80
CA ASN A 419 5.25 15.08 -14.07
C ASN A 419 5.53 14.06 -12.94
N GLY A 420 5.14 12.80 -13.16
CA GLY A 420 5.31 11.67 -12.23
C GLY A 420 6.22 10.57 -12.76
N GLY A 421 7.01 10.83 -13.80
CA GLY A 421 7.99 9.90 -14.34
C GLY A 421 9.23 9.74 -13.45
N PRO A 422 10.13 8.81 -13.79
CA PRO A 422 11.27 8.44 -12.94
C PRO A 422 12.33 9.55 -12.81
N TRP A 423 12.34 10.53 -13.70
CA TRP A 423 13.29 11.66 -13.72
C TRP A 423 12.61 13.00 -13.43
N ASP A 424 11.29 12.99 -13.24
CA ASP A 424 10.51 14.20 -13.05
C ASP A 424 10.70 14.74 -11.63
N MET A 425 10.72 16.07 -11.50
CA MET A 425 10.84 16.76 -10.22
C MET A 425 9.85 17.93 -10.14
N GLY A 426 9.44 18.25 -8.92
CA GLY A 426 8.52 19.35 -8.65
C GLY A 426 7.05 18.91 -8.58
N PRO A 427 6.10 19.84 -8.81
CA PRO A 427 4.69 19.56 -8.61
C PRO A 427 4.15 18.59 -9.66
N THR A 428 3.41 17.58 -9.20
CA THR A 428 2.65 16.68 -10.06
C THR A 428 1.27 17.27 -10.38
N ARG A 429 0.68 16.91 -11.53
CA ARG A 429 -0.67 17.38 -11.92
C ARG A 429 -1.58 16.20 -12.24
N ARG A 430 -2.85 16.29 -11.88
CA ARG A 430 -3.82 15.24 -12.19
C ARG A 430 -3.92 15.08 -13.71
N ARG A 431 -3.72 13.86 -14.22
CA ARG A 431 -3.90 13.57 -15.65
C ARG A 431 -5.37 13.66 -16.02
N HIS A 432 -5.64 14.24 -17.18
CA HIS A 432 -6.93 14.03 -17.84
C HIS A 432 -6.90 12.67 -18.53
N ILE A 433 -7.73 11.74 -18.06
CA ILE A 433 -7.83 10.39 -18.63
C ILE A 433 -9.04 10.30 -19.55
N GLN A 434 -8.84 9.74 -20.74
CA GLN A 434 -9.91 9.33 -21.62
C GLN A 434 -10.04 7.82 -21.55
N VAL A 435 -11.22 7.35 -21.13
CA VAL A 435 -11.50 5.91 -21.10
C VAL A 435 -11.61 5.40 -22.53
N SER A 436 -10.69 4.52 -22.94
CA SER A 436 -10.71 3.88 -24.25
C SER A 436 -11.50 2.56 -24.24
N VAL A 437 -11.28 1.73 -23.21
CA VAL A 437 -11.89 0.40 -23.07
C VAL A 437 -12.20 0.12 -21.60
N ILE A 438 -13.32 -0.55 -21.34
CA ILE A 438 -13.67 -1.10 -20.02
C ILE A 438 -13.59 -2.63 -20.09
N SER A 439 -12.68 -3.22 -19.32
CA SER A 439 -12.56 -4.68 -19.19
C SER A 439 -13.05 -5.13 -17.81
N LEU A 440 -14.04 -6.02 -17.78
CA LEU A 440 -14.53 -6.61 -16.53
C LEU A 440 -13.64 -7.79 -16.13
N ILE A 441 -12.94 -7.68 -14.99
CA ILE A 441 -11.91 -8.64 -14.55
C ILE A 441 -12.21 -9.33 -13.19
N GLY A 442 -13.35 -9.03 -12.55
CA GLY A 442 -13.63 -9.46 -11.18
C GLY A 442 -12.88 -8.61 -10.14
N LYS A 443 -12.82 -9.05 -8.87
CA LYS A 443 -12.09 -8.35 -7.80
C LYS A 443 -10.57 -8.45 -7.98
N GLU A 444 -10.07 -9.49 -8.64
CA GLU A 444 -8.63 -9.71 -8.78
C GLU A 444 -8.01 -9.01 -10.01
N ALA A 445 -7.15 -8.04 -9.71
CA ALA A 445 -6.25 -7.36 -10.64
C ALA A 445 -4.91 -8.09 -10.83
N ASN A 446 -4.76 -9.35 -10.39
CA ASN A 446 -3.47 -10.08 -10.45
C ASN A 446 -2.96 -10.33 -11.89
N LYS A 447 -3.80 -9.99 -12.88
CA LYS A 447 -3.53 -10.07 -14.31
C LYS A 447 -3.47 -8.68 -14.96
N VAL A 448 -3.35 -7.62 -14.16
CA VAL A 448 -3.14 -6.25 -14.62
C VAL A 448 -1.75 -5.84 -14.16
N GLY A 449 -0.88 -5.47 -15.10
CA GLY A 449 0.46 -4.98 -14.80
C GLY A 449 0.43 -3.66 -14.03
N ASP A 450 1.57 -3.26 -13.47
CA ASP A 450 1.68 -2.10 -12.58
C ASP A 450 1.19 -0.78 -13.23
N SER A 451 1.27 -0.67 -14.57
CA SER A 451 0.78 0.47 -15.35
C SER A 451 -0.56 0.21 -16.06
N GLY A 452 -1.35 -0.76 -15.61
CA GLY A 452 -2.68 -1.06 -16.17
C GLY A 452 -2.67 -1.99 -17.39
N GLU A 453 -1.53 -2.56 -17.74
CA GLU A 453 -1.40 -3.47 -18.88
C GLU A 453 -2.21 -4.75 -18.64
N ILE A 454 -3.13 -5.09 -19.55
CA ILE A 454 -3.79 -6.39 -19.52
C ILE A 454 -2.73 -7.45 -19.78
N ASN A 455 -2.56 -8.38 -18.84
CA ASN A 455 -1.59 -9.47 -18.82
C ASN A 455 -0.88 -9.74 -20.17
N PRO A 456 0.45 -9.51 -20.29
CA PRO A 456 1.19 -9.81 -21.52
C PRO A 456 1.20 -11.30 -21.90
N LEU A 457 0.77 -12.20 -21.01
CA LEU A 457 0.59 -13.63 -21.28
C LEU A 457 -0.78 -14.00 -21.85
N SER A 458 -1.78 -13.10 -21.84
CA SER A 458 -3.06 -13.33 -22.52
C SER A 458 -3.09 -12.59 -23.86
N LYS A 459 -2.58 -13.24 -24.91
CA LYS A 459 -2.80 -12.85 -26.32
C LYS A 459 -4.26 -13.07 -26.76
N VAL A 460 -5.23 -12.56 -26.02
CA VAL A 460 -6.62 -12.53 -26.46
C VAL A 460 -7.18 -11.15 -26.17
N VAL A 461 -6.71 -10.19 -26.96
CA VAL A 461 -7.50 -8.99 -27.25
C VAL A 461 -8.65 -9.48 -28.12
N SER A 462 -9.86 -9.52 -27.58
CA SER A 462 -11.03 -9.45 -28.44
C SER A 462 -11.28 -7.98 -28.69
N GLU A 463 -10.87 -7.54 -29.88
CA GLU A 463 -11.28 -6.25 -30.45
C GLU A 463 -12.81 -6.28 -30.55
N TYR A 464 -13.47 -5.30 -29.94
CA TYR A 464 -14.80 -4.91 -30.38
C TYR A 464 -14.84 -3.39 -30.45
N SER A 465 -15.18 -2.95 -31.67
CA SER A 465 -15.34 -1.58 -32.14
C SER A 465 -16.51 -0.86 -31.46
#